data_AF-A0A1G7GUL8-F1
#
_entry.id   AF-A0A1G7GUL8-F1
#
_cell.length_a   1.000
_cell.length_b   1.000
_cell.length_c   1.000
_cell.angle_alpha   90.00
_cell.angle_beta   90.00
_cell.angle_gamma   90.00
#
_symmetry.space_group_name_H-M   'P 1'
#
loop_
_entity.id
_entity.type
_entity.pdbx_description
1 polymer ?
#
loop_
_entity_poly.entity_id
_entity_poly.type
_entity_poly.pdbx_seq_one_letter_code
_entity_poly.pdbx_strand_id
1 'polypeptide(L)' 'MTTLPVEISAERWLCQLFASRAAASGGIVRRSLRDVDRIVGRTRFLHEIERRGFRAVENAGQVVIFCNRDPIRPLH' A
#
# COMPACT_ATOMS: atom_id res chain seq x y z
N MET A 1 10.17 25.25 18.93
CA MET A 1 8.81 24.71 18.79
C MET A 1 8.84 23.68 17.68
N THR A 2 8.93 22.39 18.03
CA THR A 2 8.97 21.32 17.04
C THR A 2 7.55 21.09 16.56
N THR A 3 7.23 21.56 15.36
CA THR A 3 5.95 21.30 14.70
C THR A 3 5.84 19.80 14.50
N LEU A 4 5.04 19.12 15.32
CA LEU A 4 4.69 17.72 15.11
C LEU A 4 4.04 17.62 13.72
N PRO A 5 4.50 16.71 12.84
CA PRO A 5 3.93 16.60 11.51
C PRO A 5 2.45 16.27 11.61
N VAL A 6 1.64 16.93 10.78
CA VAL A 6 0.20 16.67 10.65
C VAL A 6 0.01 15.16 10.47
N GLU A 7 -0.66 14.54 11.44
CA GLU A 7 -1.15 13.16 11.36
C GLU A 7 -2.01 13.05 10.10
N ILE A 8 -1.47 12.38 9.06
CA ILE A 8 -2.24 12.11 7.84
C ILE A 8 -3.32 11.08 8.18
N SER A 9 -4.57 11.37 7.86
CA SER A 9 -5.65 10.40 8.08
C SER A 9 -5.46 9.15 7.21
N ALA A 10 -5.94 8.01 7.69
CA ALA A 10 -5.92 6.74 6.97
C ALA A 10 -6.54 6.87 5.57
N GLU A 11 -7.67 7.58 5.46
CA GLU A 11 -8.38 7.82 4.21
C GLU A 11 -7.52 8.61 3.22
N ARG A 12 -6.90 9.71 3.68
CA ARG A 12 -6.06 10.54 2.81
C ARG A 12 -4.83 9.76 2.35
N TRP A 13 -4.22 8.98 3.24
CA TRP A 13 -3.06 8.16 2.91
C TRP A 13 -3.41 7.09 1.87
N LEU A 14 -4.53 6.38 2.04
CA LEU A 14 -5.02 5.38 1.08
C LEU A 14 -5.36 6.02 -0.27
N CYS A 15 -6.05 7.15 -0.27
CA CYS A 15 -6.36 7.90 -1.48
C CYS A 15 -5.08 8.29 -2.24
N GLN A 16 -4.09 8.84 -1.56
CA GLN A 16 -2.81 9.21 -2.19
C GLN A 16 -2.05 8.00 -2.73
N LEU A 17 -2.05 6.87 -2.00
CA LEU A 17 -1.40 5.64 -2.45
C LEU A 17 -2.00 5.13 -3.76
N PHE A 18 -3.32 4.99 -3.81
CA PHE A 18 -4.02 4.42 -4.95
C PHE A 18 -4.23 5.40 -6.10
N ALA A 19 -4.15 6.72 -5.86
CA ALA A 19 -4.11 7.74 -6.90
C ALA A 19 -2.71 7.97 -7.50
N SER A 20 -1.68 7.31 -6.96
CA SER A 20 -0.32 7.43 -7.50
C SER A 20 -0.26 6.97 -8.95
N ARG A 21 0.61 7.58 -9.76
CA ARG A 21 0.79 7.21 -11.16
C ARG A 21 1.06 5.71 -11.34
N ALA A 22 1.91 5.14 -10.49
CA ALA A 22 2.23 3.71 -10.53
C ALA A 22 1.00 2.84 -10.26
N ALA A 23 0.16 3.19 -9.28
CA ALA A 23 -1.07 2.45 -9.01
C ALA A 23 -2.08 2.58 -10.16
N ALA A 24 -2.25 3.79 -10.70
CA ALA A 24 -3.18 4.07 -11.79
C ALA A 24 -2.78 3.40 -13.11
N SER A 25 -1.48 3.17 -13.34
CA SER A 25 -0.95 2.61 -14.58
C SER A 25 -0.69 1.09 -14.54
N GLY A 26 -1.20 0.37 -13.55
CA GLY A 26 -0.97 -1.08 -13.44
C GLY A 26 0.41 -1.49 -12.90
N GLY A 27 1.17 -0.54 -12.36
CA GLY A 27 2.54 -0.71 -11.89
C GLY A 27 2.67 -1.29 -10.48
N ILE A 28 3.81 -1.02 -9.84
CA ILE A 28 4.15 -1.54 -8.51
C ILE A 28 4.29 -0.39 -7.52
N VAL A 29 3.69 -0.54 -6.34
CA VAL A 29 3.84 0.39 -5.21
C VAL A 29 4.49 -0.34 -4.04
N ARG A 30 5.45 0.32 -3.37
CA ARG A 30 6.11 -0.22 -2.17
C ARG A 30 5.84 0.65 -0.96
N ARG A 31 5.54 0.04 0.19
CA ARG A 31 5.32 0.73 1.47
C ARG A 31 5.96 -0.01 2.63
N SER A 32 6.36 0.75 3.66
CA SER A 32 6.79 0.16 4.92
C SER A 32 5.58 -0.45 5.63
N LEU A 33 5.73 -1.66 6.15
CA LEU A 33 4.66 -2.30 6.91
C LEU A 33 4.40 -1.53 8.21
N ARG A 34 5.45 -0.98 8.82
CA ARG A 34 5.35 -0.12 10.01
C ARG A 34 4.42 1.07 9.81
N ASP A 35 4.50 1.77 8.67
CA ASP A 35 3.61 2.90 8.39
C ASP A 35 2.20 2.43 8.07
N VAL A 36 2.04 1.29 7.39
CA VAL A 36 0.71 0.68 7.18
C VAL A 36 0.04 0.40 8.52
N ASP A 37 0.74 -0.27 9.44
CA ASP A 37 0.23 -0.63 10.76
C ASP A 37 -0.12 0.61 11.59
N ARG A 38 0.75 1.63 11.56
CA ARG A 38 0.56 2.88 12.30
C ARG A 38 -0.58 3.75 11.77
N ILE A 39 -0.73 3.86 10.45
CA ILE A 39 -1.62 4.86 9.83
C ILE A 39 -3.01 4.28 9.52
N VAL A 40 -3.06 3.05 9.01
CA VAL A 40 -4.30 2.45 8.48
C VAL A 40 -4.72 1.20 9.26
N GLY A 41 -3.75 0.45 9.75
CA GLY A 41 -3.94 -0.89 10.27
C GLY A 41 -3.95 -1.94 9.15
N ARG A 42 -3.29 -3.07 9.41
CA ARG A 42 -3.04 -4.12 8.41
C ARG A 42 -4.31 -4.70 7.79
N THR A 43 -5.31 -5.02 8.61
CA THR A 43 -6.56 -5.64 8.14
C THR A 43 -7.28 -4.76 7.12
N ARG A 44 -7.45 -3.47 7.45
CA ARG A 44 -8.08 -2.50 6.55
C ARG A 44 -7.28 -2.33 5.26
N PHE A 45 -5.95 -2.26 5.37
CA PHE A 45 -5.08 -2.13 4.22
C PHE A 45 -5.17 -3.33 3.25
N LEU A 46 -5.16 -4.56 3.78
CA LEU A 46 -5.31 -5.78 2.97
C LEU A 46 -6.69 -5.85 2.29
N HIS A 47 -7.76 -5.49 3.02
CA HIS A 47 -9.10 -5.41 2.44
C HIS A 47 -9.17 -4.42 1.27
N GLU A 48 -8.51 -3.27 1.36
CA GLU A 48 -8.45 -2.30 0.26
C GLU A 48 -7.67 -2.83 -0.96
N ILE A 49 -6.62 -3.61 -0.76
CA ILE A 49 -5.87 -4.28 -1.84
C ILE A 49 -6.78 -5.29 -2.54
N GLU A 50 -7.43 -6.17 -1.77
CA GLU A 50 -8.33 -7.20 -2.28
C GLU A 50 -9.53 -6.60 -3.03
N ARG A 51 -10.17 -5.57 -2.47
CA ARG A 51 -11.30 -4.86 -3.09
C ARG A 51 -10.97 -4.31 -4.48
N ARG A 52 -9.70 -3.97 -4.75
CA ARG A 52 -9.23 -3.46 -6.05
C ARG A 52 -8.82 -4.58 -7.02
N GLY A 53 -8.80 -5.83 -6.56
CA GLY A 53 -8.30 -6.99 -7.31
C GLY A 53 -6.78 -6.98 -7.46
N PHE A 54 -6.08 -6.26 -6.57
CA PHE A 54 -4.63 -6.21 -6.55
C PHE A 54 -4.07 -7.37 -5.72
N ARG A 55 -2.77 -7.61 -5.88
CA ARG A 55 -2.02 -8.56 -5.04
C ARG A 55 -0.87 -7.86 -4.34
N ALA A 56 -0.46 -8.38 -3.19
CA ALA A 56 0.70 -7.88 -2.49
C ALA A 56 1.51 -9.00 -1.87
N VAL A 57 2.81 -8.75 -1.73
CA VAL A 57 3.75 -9.62 -1.01
C VAL A 57 4.43 -8.82 0.08
N GLU A 58 4.73 -9.49 1.19
CA GLU A 58 5.55 -8.92 2.24
C GLU A 58 6.98 -9.49 2.16
N ASN A 59 7.97 -8.62 2.29
CA ASN A 59 9.37 -9.03 2.47
C ASN A 59 10.13 -7.93 3.22
N ALA A 60 10.95 -8.30 4.20
CA ALA A 60 11.83 -7.39 4.94
C ALA A 60 11.11 -6.15 5.50
N GLY A 61 9.91 -6.33 6.07
CA GLY A 61 9.10 -5.24 6.62
C GLY A 61 8.56 -4.26 5.58
N GLN A 62 8.56 -4.65 4.31
CA GLN A 62 7.94 -3.91 3.21
C GLN A 62 6.76 -4.70 2.66
N VAL A 63 5.72 -3.99 2.24
CA VAL A 63 4.66 -4.53 1.41
C VAL A 63 4.86 -4.01 -0.02
N VAL A 64 4.97 -4.94 -0.96
CA VAL A 64 5.04 -4.67 -2.40
C VAL A 64 3.70 -5.01 -3.01
N ILE A 65 3.03 -4.01 -3.58
CA ILE A 65 1.68 -4.07 -4.11
C ILE A 65 1.78 -4.05 -5.63
N PHE A 66 1.23 -5.08 -6.27
CA PHE A 66 1.08 -5.18 -7.72
C PHE A 66 -0.30 -4.62 -8.07
N CYS A 67 -0.34 -3.41 -8.63
CA CYS A 67 -1.57 -2.66 -8.90
C CYS A 67 -2.26 -3.09 -10.20
N ASN A 68 -2.26 -4.39 -10.48
CA ASN A 68 -2.91 -5.00 -11.64
C ASN A 68 -3.53 -6.35 -11.23
N ARG A 69 -4.12 -7.04 -12.21
CA ARG A 69 -4.80 -8.34 -12.01
C ARG A 69 -3.99 -9.52 -12.54
N ASP A 70 -2.69 -9.35 -12.77
CA ASP A 70 -1.81 -10.41 -13.28
C ASP A 70 -1.27 -11.27 -12.14
N PRO A 71 -1.17 -12.60 -12.31
CA PRO A 71 -0.71 -13.50 -11.25
C PRO A 71 0.74 -13.24 -10.89
N ILE A 72 1.05 -13.36 -9.59
CA ILE A 72 2.44 -13.34 -9.14
C ILE A 72 3.05 -14.71 -9.46
N ARG A 73 4.12 -14.72 -10.25
CA ARG A 73 4.89 -15.92 -10.60
C ARG A 73 6.23 -15.87 -9.86
N PRO A 74 6.46 -16.72 -8.85
CA PRO A 74 7.77 -16.84 -8.22
C PRO A 74 8.78 -17.35 -9.25
N LEU A 75 9.87 -16.61 -9.43
CA LEU A 75 11.03 -17.05 -10.22
C LEU A 75 12.03 -17.62 -9.22
N HIS A 76 12.41 -18.89 -9.38
CA HIS A 76 13.35 -19.61 -8.53
C HIS A 76 14.29 -20.43 -9.41
#